data_AF-A0A0B3RSX1-F1
#
_entry.id   AF-A0A0B3RSX1-F1
#
_cell.length_a   1.000
_cell.length_b   1.000
_cell.length_c   1.000
_cell.angle_alpha   90.00
_cell.angle_beta   90.00
_cell.angle_gamma   90.00
#
_symmetry.space_group_name_H-M   'P 1'
#
loop_
_entity.id
_entity.type
_entity.pdbx_description
1 polymer ?
#
loop_
_entity_poly.entity_id
_entity_poly.type
_entity_poly.pdbx_seq_one_letter_code
_entity_poly.pdbx_strand_id
1 'polypeptide(L)'
;MRLSTPEFVRRFLMHVLPDGFHRIRHYELLASAKRKATIDRIRDLLGQRTPEREAQDTREPAPLTLREPCPCCGGPTRIIEIVRRGQKPMSRAPPREQAA
;
A
#
# COMPACT_ATOMS: atom_id res chain seq x y z
N MET A 1 18.83 -39.91 -0.30
CA MET A 1 18.16 -40.26 -1.56
C MET A 1 18.98 -39.68 -2.70
N ARG A 2 19.63 -40.51 -3.53
CA ARG A 2 20.39 -40.03 -4.70
C ARG A 2 19.42 -39.92 -5.86
N LEU A 3 19.30 -38.73 -6.43
CA LEU A 3 18.46 -38.50 -7.61
C LEU A 3 19.25 -38.86 -8.86
N SER A 4 18.54 -39.35 -9.87
CA SER A 4 19.12 -39.47 -11.20
C SER A 4 19.52 -38.07 -11.70
N THR A 5 20.62 -37.98 -12.45
CA THR A 5 21.07 -36.73 -13.08
C THR A 5 19.95 -35.94 -13.76
N PRO A 6 19.06 -36.56 -14.59
CA PRO A 6 17.96 -35.81 -15.21
C PRO A 6 16.94 -35.25 -14.21
N GLU A 7 16.62 -35.99 -13.14
CA GLU A 7 15.74 -35.46 -12.09
C GLU A 7 16.36 -34.31 -11.31
N PHE A 8 17.67 -34.36 -11.05
CA PHE A 8 18.38 -33.28 -10.37
C PHE A 8 18.33 -31.99 -11.19
N VAL A 9 18.68 -32.05 -12.47
CA VAL A 9 18.66 -30.89 -13.37
C VAL A 9 17.24 -30.31 -13.47
N ARG A 10 16.23 -31.16 -13.63
CA ARG A 10 14.82 -30.71 -13.67
C ARG A 10 14.41 -29.97 -12.40
N ARG A 11 14.73 -30.50 -11.21
CA ARG A 11 14.39 -29.85 -9.93
C ARG A 11 15.17 -28.56 -9.71
N PHE A 12 16.45 -28.55 -10.06
CA PHE A 12 17.30 -27.38 -9.96
C PHE A 12 16.79 -26.23 -10.82
N LEU A 13 16.46 -26.48 -12.09
CA LEU A 13 15.95 -25.45 -13.00
C LEU A 13 14.59 -24.89 -12.60
N MET A 14 13.76 -25.64 -11.87
CA MET A 14 12.51 -25.10 -11.30
C MET A 14 12.75 -24.08 -10.17
N HIS A 15 13.94 -24.06 -9.57
CA HIS A 15 14.27 -23.18 -8.43
C HIS A 15 15.18 -22.02 -8.83
N VAL A 16 15.79 -22.10 -10.02
CA VAL A 16 16.56 -21.00 -10.62
C VAL A 16 15.58 -20.05 -11.29
N LEU A 17 15.71 -18.77 -10.99
CA LEU A 17 14.92 -17.75 -11.62
C LEU A 17 15.43 -17.54 -13.06
N PRO A 18 14.57 -17.60 -14.10
CA PRO A 18 15.01 -17.42 -15.47
C PRO A 18 15.61 -16.02 -15.69
N ASP A 19 16.54 -15.91 -16.65
CA ASP A 19 17.15 -14.62 -17.00
C ASP A 19 16.09 -13.60 -17.42
N GLY A 20 16.30 -12.35 -16.98
CA GLY A 20 15.35 -11.25 -17.18
C GLY A 20 14.25 -11.16 -16.11
N PHE A 21 14.11 -12.16 -15.24
CA PHE A 21 13.21 -12.08 -14.10
C PHE A 21 13.96 -11.63 -12.85
N HIS A 22 13.42 -10.62 -12.16
CA HIS A 22 13.93 -10.16 -10.88
C HIS A 22 13.26 -10.91 -9.73
N ARG A 23 14.05 -11.40 -8.76
CA ARG A 23 13.49 -12.04 -7.57
C ARG A 23 12.85 -10.97 -6.70
N ILE A 24 11.52 -10.84 -6.79
CA ILE A 24 10.77 -9.92 -5.94
C ILE A 24 10.84 -10.44 -4.50
N ARG A 25 11.64 -9.76 -3.67
CA ARG A 25 11.59 -9.94 -2.22
C ARG A 25 10.49 -9.02 -1.71
N HIS A 26 9.34 -9.58 -1.33
CA HIS A 26 8.31 -8.79 -0.66
C HIS A 26 8.83 -8.35 0.72
N TYR A 27 9.37 -7.14 0.80
CA TYR A 27 9.66 -6.44 2.05
C TYR A 27 8.49 -5.55 2.47
N GLU A 28 7.26 -5.99 2.18
CA GLU A 28 6.12 -5.10 2.33
C GLU A 28 5.71 -4.88 3.78
N LEU A 29 5.02 -3.75 3.98
CA LEU A 29 4.38 -3.28 5.21
C LEU A 29 3.55 -4.36 5.94
N LEU A 30 3.13 -5.42 5.24
CA LEU A 30 2.32 -6.53 5.76
C LEU A 30 3.02 -7.89 5.75
N ALA A 31 4.24 -8.00 5.20
CA ALA A 31 4.95 -9.29 5.06
C ALA A 31 5.50 -9.82 6.39
N SER A 32 5.69 -8.96 7.39
CA SER A 32 6.05 -9.42 8.73
C SER A 32 4.79 -9.61 9.58
N ALA A 33 4.37 -10.85 9.79
CA ALA A 33 3.29 -11.20 10.72
C ALA A 33 3.51 -10.60 12.13
N LYS A 34 4.77 -10.36 12.50
CA LYS A 34 5.18 -9.74 13.77
C LYS A 34 5.32 -8.22 13.72
N ARG A 35 5.06 -7.55 12.58
CA ARG A 35 5.33 -6.11 12.40
C ARG A 35 4.73 -5.27 13.51
N LYS A 36 3.46 -5.55 13.81
CA LYS A 36 2.67 -4.79 14.78
C LYS A 36 3.33 -4.87 16.16
N ALA A 37 3.58 -6.10 16.64
CA ALA A 37 4.28 -6.33 17.91
C ALA A 37 5.70 -5.74 17.93
N THR A 38 6.46 -5.81 16.83
CA THR A 38 7.80 -5.21 16.74
C THR A 38 7.74 -3.68 16.78
N ILE A 39 6.80 -3.06 16.07
CA ILE A 39 6.60 -1.60 16.09
C ILE A 39 6.19 -1.13 17.48
N ASP A 40 5.27 -1.85 18.14
CA ASP A 40 4.82 -1.51 19.50
C ASP A 40 6.00 -1.57 20.48
N ARG A 41 6.80 -2.64 20.43
CA ARG A 41 8.03 -2.77 21.22
C ARG A 41 9.06 -1.66 20.95
N ILE A 42 9.20 -1.23 19.70
CA ILE A 42 10.10 -0.11 19.35
C ILE A 42 9.59 1.20 19.97
N ARG A 43 8.27 1.46 19.94
CA ARG A 43 7.69 2.65 20.56
C ARG A 43 7.89 2.66 22.07
N ASP A 44 7.74 1.51 22.73
CA ASP A 44 8.00 1.35 24.16
C ASP A 44 9.45 1.69 24.51
N LEU A 45 10.40 1.14 23.75
CA LEU A 45 11.83 1.41 23.94
C LEU A 45 12.20 2.87 23.68
N LEU A 46 11.52 3.54 22.76
CA LEU A 46 11.72 4.95 22.46
C LEU A 46 10.94 5.90 23.40
N GLY A 47 10.15 5.36 24.35
CA GLY A 47 9.31 6.15 25.25
C GLY A 47 8.22 6.95 24.54
N GLN A 48 7.83 6.54 23.32
CA GLN A 48 6.81 7.25 22.54
C GLN A 48 5.42 6.82 22.99
N ARG A 49 4.59 7.78 23.42
CA ARG A 49 3.16 7.53 23.63
C ARG A 49 2.50 7.22 22.29
N THR A 50 1.74 6.12 22.23
CA THR A 50 0.87 5.81 21.09
C THR A 50 -0.07 6.99 20.89
N PRO A 51 -0.13 7.60 19.68
CA PRO A 51 -1.07 8.68 19.44
C PRO A 51 -2.48 8.13 19.63
N GLU A 52 -3.20 8.69 20.59
CA GLU A 52 -4.64 8.49 20.71
C GLU A 52 -5.24 8.92 19.38
N ARG A 53 -5.98 8.00 18.76
CA ARG A 53 -6.70 8.28 17.54
C ARG A 53 -7.78 9.27 17.91
N GLU A 54 -7.51 10.57 17.72
CA GLU A 54 -8.50 11.62 17.90
C GLU A 54 -9.77 11.19 17.18
N ALA A 55 -10.88 11.12 17.92
CA ALA A 55 -12.17 10.81 17.37
C ALA A 55 -12.43 11.80 16.24
N GLN A 56 -12.48 11.29 15.01
CA GLN A 56 -12.79 12.11 13.85
C GLN A 56 -14.21 12.61 14.06
N ASP A 57 -14.33 13.92 14.30
CA ASP A 57 -15.61 14.60 14.38
C ASP A 57 -16.32 14.37 13.04
N THR A 58 -17.35 13.52 13.04
CA THR A 58 -18.17 13.19 11.86
C THR A 58 -19.06 14.39 11.52
N ARG A 59 -18.45 15.54 11.26
CA ARG A 59 -19.14 16.68 10.68
C ARG A 59 -18.98 16.58 9.18
N GLU A 60 -20.10 16.37 8.51
CA GLU A 60 -20.19 16.37 7.05
C GLU A 60 -19.68 17.73 6.55
N PRO A 61 -18.50 17.78 5.89
CA PRO A 61 -17.98 19.05 5.41
C PRO A 61 -18.91 19.56 4.32
N ALA A 62 -19.23 20.86 4.38
CA ALA A 62 -19.93 21.54 3.29
C ALA A 62 -19.20 21.22 1.96
N PRO A 63 -19.92 20.98 0.85
CA PRO A 63 -19.32 20.55 -0.39
C PRO A 63 -18.33 21.62 -0.86
N LEU A 64 -17.03 21.32 -0.73
CA LEU A 64 -15.98 22.15 -1.29
C LEU A 64 -15.96 21.85 -2.79
N THR A 65 -16.53 22.75 -3.58
CA THR A 65 -16.42 22.72 -5.04
C THR A 65 -15.11 23.41 -5.43
N LEU A 66 -14.32 22.76 -6.28
CA LEU A 66 -13.25 23.46 -6.98
C LEU A 66 -13.90 24.38 -7.99
N ARG A 67 -13.45 25.63 -8.05
CA ARG A 67 -13.98 26.61 -9.03
C ARG A 67 -13.53 26.27 -10.45
N GLU A 68 -12.42 25.53 -10.62
CA GLU A 68 -11.96 25.15 -11.96
C GLU A 68 -12.76 23.99 -12.55
N PRO A 69 -13.21 24.10 -13.81
CA PRO A 69 -13.87 23.02 -14.52
C PRO A 69 -12.90 21.87 -14.84
N CYS A 70 -13.44 20.66 -15.05
CA CYS A 70 -12.64 19.50 -15.43
C CYS A 70 -11.88 19.76 -16.75
N PRO A 71 -10.54 19.58 -16.80
CA PRO A 71 -9.76 19.82 -18.01
C PRO A 71 -10.09 18.86 -19.17
N CYS A 72 -10.77 17.74 -18.90
CA CYS A 72 -11.15 16.76 -19.92
C CYS A 72 -12.54 17.03 -20.55
N CYS A 73 -13.51 17.49 -19.75
CA CYS A 73 -14.91 17.59 -20.19
C CYS A 73 -15.61 18.91 -19.84
N GLY A 74 -14.94 19.84 -19.15
CA GLY A 74 -15.53 21.11 -18.72
C GLY A 74 -16.56 20.99 -17.57
N GLY A 75 -16.83 19.79 -17.09
CA GLY A 75 -17.83 19.55 -16.03
C GLY A 75 -17.44 20.09 -14.66
N PRO A 76 -18.42 20.24 -13.74
CA PRO A 76 -18.16 20.71 -12.38
C PRO A 76 -17.35 19.68 -11.58
N THR A 77 -16.36 20.16 -10.83
CA THR A 77 -15.48 19.33 -10.00
C THR A 77 -15.87 19.42 -8.52
N ARG A 78 -15.81 18.30 -7.80
CA ARG A 78 -16.15 18.21 -6.37
C ARG A 78 -14.97 17.65 -5.59
N ILE A 79 -14.59 18.30 -4.49
CA ILE A 79 -13.59 17.75 -3.58
C ILE A 79 -14.27 16.67 -2.73
N ILE A 80 -13.81 15.44 -2.89
CA ILE A 80 -14.31 14.28 -2.14
C ILE A 80 -13.59 14.09 -0.80
N GLU A 81 -12.34 14.54 -0.69
CA GLU A 81 -11.51 14.41 0.51
C GLU A 81 -10.33 15.40 0.46
N ILE A 82 -9.94 15.96 1.62
CA ILE A 82 -8.68 16.71 1.79
C ILE A 82 -7.77 15.90 2.70
N VAL A 83 -6.67 15.39 2.16
CA VAL A 83 -5.71 14.57 2.91
C VAL A 83 -4.60 15.46 3.46
N ARG A 84 -4.51 15.61 4.79
CA ARG A 84 -3.39 16.34 5.42
C ARG A 84 -2.14 15.47 5.47
N ARG A 85 -0.97 16.11 5.60
CA ARG A 85 0.32 15.41 5.68
C ARG A 85 0.30 14.38 6.82
N GLY A 86 0.60 13.12 6.48
CA GLY A 86 0.62 12.00 7.43
C GLY A 86 -0.73 11.29 7.64
N GLN A 87 -1.83 11.80 7.07
CA GLN A 87 -3.12 11.12 7.09
C GLN A 87 -3.22 10.09 5.96
N LYS A 88 -3.87 8.96 6.25
CA LYS A 88 -4.18 7.95 5.23
C LYS A 88 -5.50 8.35 4.55
N PRO A 89 -5.54 8.42 3.20
CA PRO A 89 -6.79 8.70 2.49
C PRO A 89 -7.84 7.65 2.82
N MET A 90 -9.06 8.11 3.05
CA MET A 90 -10.26 7.29 3.24
C MET A 90 -10.82 6.81 1.90
N SER A 91 -10.70 7.62 0.86
CA SER A 91 -11.05 7.27 -0.51
C SER A 91 -9.99 6.37 -1.14
N ARG A 92 -10.44 5.30 -1.82
CA ARG A 92 -9.56 4.54 -2.72
C ARG A 92 -9.28 5.42 -3.94
N ALA A 93 -8.02 5.48 -4.39
CA ALA A 93 -7.68 6.16 -5.63
C ALA A 93 -8.59 5.63 -6.75
N PRO A 94 -9.17 6.50 -7.60
CA PRO A 94 -9.95 6.04 -8.74
C PRO A 94 -9.07 5.11 -9.60
N PRO A 95 -9.63 4.06 -10.21
CA PRO A 95 -8.89 3.23 -11.15
C PRO A 95 -8.27 4.13 -12.21
N ARG A 96 -6.99 3.93 -12.53
CA ARG A 96 -6.41 4.58 -13.71
C ARG A 96 -7.22 4.10 -14.92
N GLU A 97 -7.66 5.01 -15.79
CA GLU A 97 -8.44 4.72 -17.02
C GLU A 97 -7.71 3.83 -18.04
N GLN A 98 -6.66 3.12 -17.66
CA GLN A 98 -5.96 2.14 -18.49
C GLN A 98 -5.91 0.80 -17.76
N ALA A 99 -7.08 0.17 -17.69
CA ALA A 99 -7.23 -1.27 -17.44
C ALA A 99 -8.50 -1.77 -18.13
N ALA A 100 -8.61 -1.49 -19.44
CA ALA A 100 -9.41 -2.20 -20.43
C ALA A 100 -8.90 -1.81 -21.82
#